data_AF-A0A966AYQ9-F1
#
_entry.id   AF-A0A966AYQ9-F1
#
_cell.length_a   1.000
_cell.length_b   1.000
_cell.length_c   1.000
_cell.angle_alpha   90.00
_cell.angle_beta   90.00
_cell.angle_gamma   90.00
#
_symmetry.space_group_name_H-M   'P 1'
#
loop_
_entity.id
_entity.type
_entity.pdbx_description
1 polymer ?
#
loop_
_entity_poly.entity_id
_entity_poly.type
_entity_poly.pdbx_seq_one_letter_code
_entity_poly.pdbx_strand_id
1 'polypeptide(L)' 'LANDPQIQTITPGVIARVKGRCHDLTLRPSVPIRGGFQLIARRGRTAQEIFVITTLDKSDLMDRLASSRSSIL' A
#
# COMPACT_ATOMS: atom_id res chain seq x y z
N LEU A 1 -5.53 -4.52 5.68
CA LEU A 1 -5.96 -4.17 4.31
C LEU A 1 -6.60 -5.32 3.55
N ALA A 2 -5.96 -6.48 3.41
CA ALA A 2 -6.50 -7.59 2.61
C ALA A 2 -7.88 -8.13 3.06
N ASN A 3 -8.25 -7.92 4.33
CA ASN A 3 -9.55 -8.32 4.88
C ASN A 3 -10.63 -7.22 4.75
N ASP A 4 -10.32 -6.08 4.14
CA ASP A 4 -11.29 -5.00 3.96
C ASP A 4 -12.23 -5.36 2.79
N PRO A 5 -13.55 -5.36 2.99
CA PRO A 5 -14.52 -5.81 1.98
C PRO A 5 -14.57 -4.92 0.73
N GLN A 6 -14.04 -3.70 0.79
CA GLN A 6 -13.96 -2.79 -0.36
C GLN A 6 -12.66 -2.95 -1.15
N ILE A 7 -11.76 -3.85 -0.73
CA ILE A 7 -10.55 -4.22 -1.45
C ILE A 7 -10.84 -5.49 -2.25
N GLN A 8 -10.79 -5.38 -3.58
CA GLN A 8 -11.06 -6.52 -4.47
C GLN A 8 -9.79 -7.33 -4.73
N THR A 9 -8.70 -6.65 -5.08
CA THR A 9 -7.43 -7.30 -5.46
C THR A 9 -6.26 -6.50 -4.93
N ILE A 10 -5.27 -7.20 -4.40
CA ILE A 10 -3.94 -6.65 -4.09
C ILE A 10 -2.93 -7.44 -4.92
N THR A 11 -2.30 -6.78 -5.88
CA THR A 11 -1.30 -7.38 -6.75
C THR A 11 0.09 -6.84 -6.41
N PRO A 12 1.01 -7.67 -5.90
CA PRO A 12 2.41 -7.26 -5.73
C PRO A 12 3.06 -7.06 -7.10
N GLY A 13 3.71 -5.91 -7.28
CA GLY A 13 4.48 -5.55 -8.47
C GLY A 13 5.99 -5.76 -8.26
N VAL A 14 6.82 -4.97 -8.94
CA VAL A 14 8.28 -5.08 -8.83
C VAL A 14 8.75 -4.77 -7.40
N ILE A 15 9.71 -5.57 -6.92
CA ILE A 15 10.50 -5.29 -5.71
C ILE A 15 11.88 -4.78 -6.11
N ALA A 16 12.33 -3.69 -5.49
CA ALA A 16 13.60 -3.06 -5.82
C ALA A 16 14.35 -2.59 -4.57
N ARG A 17 15.67 -2.48 -4.69
CA ARG A 17 16.52 -1.83 -3.68
C ARG A 17 16.49 -0.33 -3.88
N VAL A 18 16.38 0.42 -2.78
CA VAL A 18 16.32 1.88 -2.80
C VAL A 18 17.35 2.49 -1.85
N LYS A 19 17.73 3.74 -2.13
CA LYS A 19 18.56 4.54 -1.23
C LYS A 19 17.73 4.99 -0.01
N GLY A 20 18.38 5.09 1.14
CA GLY A 20 17.75 5.43 2.42
C GLY A 20 17.03 4.26 3.08
N ARG A 21 17.19 4.13 4.41
CA ARG A 21 16.54 3.10 5.23
C ARG A 21 15.19 3.62 5.75
N CYS A 22 14.12 2.86 5.55
CA CYS A 22 12.81 3.07 6.18
C CYS A 22 12.68 2.07 7.34
N HIS A 23 12.53 2.55 8.57
CA HIS A 23 12.50 1.68 9.76
C HIS A 23 11.21 0.85 9.81
N ASP A 24 10.08 1.50 9.52
CA ASP A 24 8.76 0.88 9.54
C ASP A 24 8.29 0.45 8.15
N LEU A 25 7.30 -0.45 8.10
CA LEU A 25 6.57 -0.70 6.87
C LEU A 25 5.66 0.49 6.58
N THR A 26 5.92 1.19 5.49
CA THR A 26 5.09 2.32 5.04
C THR A 26 4.45 2.00 3.71
N LEU A 27 3.15 2.26 3.59
CA LEU A 27 2.38 2.14 2.34
C LEU A 27 1.93 3.55 1.95
N ARG A 28 2.24 3.97 0.71
CA ARG A 28 1.87 5.29 0.20
C ARG A 28 1.19 5.17 -1.17
N PRO A 29 -0.04 5.71 -1.35
CA PRO A 29 -0.62 5.86 -2.67
C PRO A 29 0.25 6.76 -3.54
N SER A 30 0.56 6.30 -4.76
CA SER A 30 1.39 7.01 -5.72
C SER A 30 0.55 7.59 -6.85
N VAL A 31 -0.04 6.74 -7.69
CA VAL A 31 -0.83 7.15 -8.86
C VAL A 31 -2.17 6.43 -8.90
N PRO A 32 -3.26 7.08 -9.35
CA PRO A 32 -4.49 6.38 -9.67
C PRO A 32 -4.27 5.44 -10.85
N ILE A 33 -4.94 4.29 -10.83
CA ILE A 33 -4.99 3.32 -11.92
C ILE A 33 -6.45 3.03 -12.26
N ARG A 34 -6.71 2.22 -13.30
CA ARG A 34 -8.07 1.78 -13.61
C ARG A 34 -8.62 0.96 -12.44
N GLY A 35 -9.68 1.47 -11.81
CA GLY A 35 -10.36 0.79 -10.70
C GLY A 35 -9.60 0.80 -9.37
N GLY A 36 -8.63 1.69 -9.16
CA GLY A 36 -7.99 1.83 -7.85
C GLY A 36 -6.69 2.62 -7.87
N PHE A 37 -5.68 2.17 -7.12
CA PHE A 37 -4.43 2.91 -6.91
C PHE A 37 -3.19 2.02 -6.96
N GLN A 38 -2.10 2.56 -7.50
CA GLN A 38 -0.77 2.05 -7.23
C GLN A 38 -0.30 2.58 -5.87
N LEU A 39 0.28 1.71 -5.06
CA LEU A 39 0.96 2.00 -3.82
C LEU A 39 2.46 1.69 -3.95
N ILE A 40 3.27 2.38 -3.16
CA ILE A 40 4.65 2.00 -2.88
C ILE A 40 4.75 1.57 -1.42
N ALA A 41 5.12 0.32 -1.20
CA ALA A 41 5.50 -0.21 0.10
C ALA A 41 7.00 -0.01 0.32
N ARG A 42 7.41 0.55 1.46
CA ARG A 42 8.83 0.63 1.84
C ARG A 42 9.06 -0.02 3.19
N ARG A 43 10.14 -0.80 3.29
CA ARG A 43 10.71 -1.32 4.56
C ARG A 43 12.20 -1.58 4.37
N GLY A 44 13.02 -1.18 5.33
CA GLY A 44 14.47 -1.25 5.21
C GLY A 44 14.98 -0.47 3.99
N ARG A 45 15.80 -1.11 3.16
CA ARG A 45 16.31 -0.55 1.89
C ARG A 45 15.57 -1.10 0.66
N THR A 46 14.31 -1.49 0.85
CA THR A 46 13.49 -2.09 -0.19
C THR A 46 12.25 -1.22 -0.44
N ALA A 47 11.87 -1.13 -1.71
CA ALA A 47 10.57 -0.65 -2.14
C ALA A 47 9.87 -1.74 -2.95
N GLN A 48 8.55 -1.87 -2.81
CA GLN A 48 7.71 -2.73 -3.62
C GLN A 48 6.56 -1.91 -4.18
N GLU A 49 6.35 -1.99 -5.49
CA GLU A 49 5.11 -1.55 -6.09
C GLU A 49 3.98 -2.51 -5.73
N ILE A 50 2.79 -1.98 -5.47
CA ILE A 50 1.60 -2.76 -5.20
C ILE A 50 0.44 -2.10 -5.94
N PHE A 51 -0.37 -2.88 -6.64
CA PHE A 51 -1.58 -2.38 -7.29
C PHE A 51 -2.79 -2.85 -6.49
N VAL A 52 -3.68 -1.92 -6.17
CA VAL A 52 -4.88 -2.18 -5.38
C VAL A 52 -6.10 -1.82 -6.21
N ILE A 53 -6.96 -2.80 -6.46
CA ILE A 53 -8.27 -2.59 -7.07
C ILE A 53 -9.29 -2.43 -5.94
N THR A 54 -9.98 -1.29 -5.92
CA THR A 54 -10.88 -0.90 -4.84
C THR A 54 -11.90 0.13 -5.30
N THR A 55 -13.06 0.15 -4.62
CA THR A 55 -14.07 1.21 -4.77
C THR A 55 -13.83 2.39 -3.82
N LEU A 56 -12.87 2.30 -2.91
CA LEU A 56 -12.50 3.39 -2.00
C LEU A 56 -11.94 4.57 -2.79
N ASP A 57 -12.25 5.78 -2.37
CA ASP A 57 -11.54 6.95 -2.85
C ASP A 57 -10.14 7.04 -2.19
N LYS A 58 -9.35 8.03 -2.61
CA LYS A 58 -7.97 8.18 -2.14
C LYS A 58 -7.91 8.46 -0.63
N SER A 59 -8.80 9.32 -0.10
CA SER A 59 -8.87 9.66 1.32
C SER A 59 -9.20 8.43 2.15
N ASP A 60 -10.25 7.74 1.76
CA ASP A 60 -10.69 6.53 2.44
C ASP A 60 -9.57 5.49 2.44
N LEU A 61 -8.96 5.21 1.30
CA LEU A 61 -7.85 4.27 1.21
C LEU A 61 -6.69 4.65 2.13
N MET A 62 -6.36 5.95 2.24
CA MET A 62 -5.33 6.41 3.18
C MET A 62 -5.69 6.13 4.63
N ASP A 63 -6.96 6.31 5.02
CA ASP A 63 -7.43 6.01 6.38
C ASP A 63 -7.32 4.51 6.69
N ARG A 64 -7.70 3.64 5.74
CA ARG A 64 -7.60 2.18 5.92
C ARG A 64 -6.13 1.74 6.04
N LEU A 65 -5.24 2.37 5.28
CA LEU A 65 -3.78 2.17 5.37
C LEU A 65 -3.17 2.69 6.68
N ALA A 66 -3.75 3.73 7.28
CA ALA A 66 -3.34 4.23 8.59
C ALA A 66 -3.77 3.27 9.70
N SER A 67 -5.03 2.85 9.70
CA SER A 67 -5.59 1.92 10.69
C SER A 67 -4.95 0.54 10.66
N SER A 68 -4.47 0.09 9.50
CA SER A 68 -3.77 -1.20 9.36
C SER A 68 -2.38 -1.25 10.01
N ARG A 69 -1.87 -0.13 10.57
CA ARG A 69 -0.55 -0.06 11.24
C ARG A 69 -0.56 -0.52 12.70
N SER A 70 -1.74 -0.72 13.29
CA SER A 70 -1.90 -1.23 14.66
C SER A 70 -2.28 -2.70 14.64
N SER A 71 -1.32 -3.59 14.42
CA SER A 71 -1.46 -5.03 14.72
C SER A 71 -0.07 -5.67 14.79
N ILE A 72 0.65 -5.38 15.87
CA ILE A 72 1.63 -6.30 16.45
C ILE A 72 1.35 -6.24 17.95
N LEU A 73 0.61 -7.25 18.43
CA LEU A 73 0.60 -7.65 19.83
C LEU A 73 1.87 -8.48 20.08
#